data_AF-A0A9E4GBX6-F1
#
_entry.id   AF-A0A9E4GBX6-F1
#
_cell.length_a   1.000
_cell.length_b   1.000
_cell.length_c   1.000
_cell.angle_alpha   90.00
_cell.angle_beta   90.00
_cell.angle_gamma   90.00
#
_symmetry.space_group_name_H-M   'P 1'
#
loop_
_entity.id
_entity.type
_entity.pdbx_description
1 polymer ?
#
loop_
_entity_poly.entity_id
_entity_poly.type
_entity_poly.pdbx_seq_one_letter_code
_entity_poly.pdbx_strand_id
1 'polypeptide(L)'
;MTGAVLAVEIRAGFYLDSVALMRISRAVSDLPGVAEAALMIGTEANKSLLRDAGLLDSRGEGAGPDDLIVAMRAGDEAAIARARTLAIELLDAPRAAAGAR
;
A
#
# COMPACT_ATOMS: atom_id res chain seq x y z
N MET A 1 -4.26 -20.07 16.40
CA MET A 1 -4.91 -19.12 15.47
C MET A 1 -4.06 -17.85 15.48
N THR A 2 -3.09 -17.74 14.59
CA THR A 2 -2.37 -16.47 14.42
C THR A 2 -3.34 -15.55 13.68
N GLY A 3 -3.83 -14.52 14.37
CA GLY A 3 -4.77 -13.57 13.78
C GLY A 3 -4.10 -12.80 12.64
N ALA A 4 -4.87 -12.47 11.60
CA ALA A 4 -4.36 -11.63 10.54
C ALA A 4 -3.90 -10.28 11.11
N VAL A 5 -2.72 -9.83 10.72
CA VAL A 5 -2.10 -8.56 11.11
C VAL A 5 -2.43 -7.53 10.04
N LEU A 6 -2.93 -6.37 10.44
CA LEU A 6 -3.10 -5.21 9.58
C LEU A 6 -1.99 -4.20 9.86
N ALA A 7 -1.35 -3.68 8.81
CA ALA A 7 -0.41 -2.58 8.90
C ALA A 7 -0.79 -1.50 7.87
N VAL A 8 -0.81 -0.25 8.33
CA VAL A 8 -1.02 0.93 7.50
C VAL A 8 0.13 1.90 7.73
N GLU A 9 0.71 2.38 6.64
CA GLU A 9 1.81 3.34 6.63
C GLU A 9 1.46 4.53 5.73
N ILE A 10 1.92 5.71 6.14
CA ILE A 10 1.68 6.95 5.40
C ILE A 10 3.00 7.49 4.93
N ARG A 11 3.09 7.79 3.63
CA ARG A 11 4.19 8.54 3.06
C ARG A 11 3.67 9.91 2.64
N ALA A 12 4.09 10.92 3.39
CA ALA A 12 3.63 12.29 3.17
C ALA A 12 4.19 12.89 1.89
N GLY A 13 3.36 13.65 1.16
CA GLY A 13 3.78 14.37 -0.04
C GLY A 13 4.30 13.46 -1.16
N PHE A 14 3.73 12.26 -1.30
CA PHE A 14 4.15 11.29 -2.30
C PHE A 14 3.10 11.11 -3.38
N TYR A 15 3.52 11.26 -4.64
CA TYR A 15 2.65 11.08 -5.78
C TYR A 15 3.23 10.09 -6.77
N LEU A 16 2.41 9.12 -7.16
CA LEU A 16 2.67 8.19 -8.24
C LEU A 16 1.34 7.94 -8.97
N ASP A 17 1.41 7.66 -10.28
CA ASP A 17 0.20 7.37 -11.05
C ASP A 17 -0.50 6.11 -10.52
N SER A 18 -1.82 6.08 -10.67
CA SER A 18 -2.66 5.00 -10.14
C SER A 18 -2.31 3.63 -10.73
N VAL A 19 -1.88 3.56 -12.00
CA VAL A 19 -1.49 2.30 -12.65
C VAL A 19 -0.24 1.73 -12.02
N ALA A 20 0.76 2.57 -11.75
CA ALA A 20 1.96 2.15 -11.05
C ALA A 20 1.65 1.71 -9.61
N LEU A 21 0.84 2.46 -8.87
CA LEU A 21 0.40 2.05 -7.52
C LEU A 21 -0.37 0.73 -7.52
N MET A 22 -1.24 0.49 -8.51
CA MET A 22 -1.95 -0.79 -8.69
C MET A 22 -0.97 -1.95 -8.96
N ARG A 23 0.06 -1.72 -9.78
CA ARG A 23 1.09 -2.74 -10.05
C ARG A 23 1.88 -3.10 -8.80
N ILE A 24 2.26 -2.08 -8.01
CA ILE A 24 2.95 -2.30 -6.72
C ILE A 24 2.04 -3.04 -5.75
N SER A 25 0.78 -2.62 -5.62
CA SER A 25 -0.21 -3.28 -4.74
C SER A 25 -0.34 -4.77 -5.05
N ARG A 26 -0.37 -5.12 -6.34
CA ARG A 26 -0.40 -6.52 -6.78
C ARG A 26 0.87 -7.26 -6.46
N ALA A 27 2.04 -6.69 -6.77
CA ALA A 27 3.32 -7.32 -6.46
C ALA A 27 3.50 -7.61 -4.96
N VAL A 28 3.04 -6.69 -4.10
CA VAL A 28 3.05 -6.87 -2.64
C VAL A 28 2.02 -7.93 -2.21
N SER A 29 0.83 -7.93 -2.80
CA SER A 29 -0.22 -8.93 -2.51
C SER A 29 0.17 -10.35 -2.91
N ASP A 30 1.01 -10.51 -3.95
CA ASP A 30 1.47 -11.81 -4.44
C ASP A 30 2.52 -12.47 -3.52
N LEU A 31 2.99 -11.77 -2.46
CA LEU A 31 3.96 -12.33 -1.53
C LEU A 31 3.34 -13.42 -0.62
N PRO A 32 4.07 -14.53 -0.36
CA PRO A 32 3.61 -15.57 0.55
C PRO A 32 3.30 -15.03 1.96
N GLY A 33 2.07 -15.29 2.40
CA GLY A 33 1.56 -14.88 3.71
C GLY A 33 0.86 -13.52 3.71
N VAL A 34 0.90 -12.77 2.61
CA VAL A 34 0.09 -11.55 2.44
C VAL A 34 -1.29 -11.95 1.95
N ALA A 35 -2.32 -11.48 2.63
CA ALA A 35 -3.70 -11.70 2.24
C ALA A 35 -4.17 -10.63 1.24
N GLU A 36 -3.79 -9.37 1.49
CA GLU A 36 -4.15 -8.25 0.63
C GLU A 36 -3.21 -7.06 0.87
N ALA A 37 -2.90 -6.30 -0.17
CA ALA A 37 -2.19 -5.03 -0.07
C ALA A 37 -2.75 -4.01 -1.07
N ALA A 38 -2.83 -2.75 -0.64
CA ALA A 38 -3.32 -1.64 -1.42
C ALA A 38 -2.49 -0.38 -1.16
N LEU A 39 -2.03 0.24 -2.24
CA LEU A 39 -1.35 1.52 -2.22
C LEU A 39 -2.24 2.56 -2.89
N MET A 40 -2.70 3.55 -2.13
CA MET A 40 -3.66 4.54 -2.62
C MET A 40 -3.37 5.92 -2.06
N ILE A 41 -3.57 6.96 -2.86
CA ILE A 41 -3.51 8.35 -2.39
C ILE A 41 -4.67 8.61 -1.42
N GLY A 42 -4.46 9.39 -0.35
CA GLY A 42 -5.40 9.65 0.73
C GLY A 42 -6.61 10.54 0.38
N THR A 43 -7.14 10.41 -0.83
CA THR A 43 -8.43 11.02 -1.19
C THR A 43 -9.59 10.31 -0.47
N GLU A 44 -10.70 11.00 -0.25
CA GLU A 44 -11.89 10.42 0.39
C GLU A 44 -12.42 9.18 -0.36
N ALA A 45 -12.38 9.19 -1.69
CA ALA A 45 -12.80 8.06 -2.52
C ALA A 45 -11.94 6.82 -2.25
N ASN A 46 -10.61 6.99 -2.22
CA ASN A 46 -9.68 5.89 -1.95
C ASN A 46 -9.77 5.40 -0.51
N LYS A 47 -9.95 6.30 0.47
CA LYS A 47 -10.20 5.90 1.87
C LYS A 47 -11.47 5.07 1.99
N SER A 48 -12.54 5.40 1.25
CA SER A 48 -13.74 4.55 1.20
C SER A 48 -13.42 3.14 0.71
N LEU A 49 -12.67 3.01 -0.39
CA LEU A 49 -12.27 1.70 -0.92
C LEU A 49 -11.45 0.88 0.09
N LEU A 50 -10.49 1.52 0.76
CA LEU A 50 -9.68 0.87 1.80
C LEU A 50 -10.51 0.43 2.99
N ARG A 51 -11.51 1.22 3.39
CA ARG A 51 -12.43 0.89 4.47
C ARG A 51 -13.29 -0.32 4.12
N ASP A 52 -13.83 -0.35 2.90
CA ASP A 52 -14.65 -1.46 2.40
C ASP A 52 -13.84 -2.77 2.30
N ALA A 53 -12.54 -2.66 1.98
CA ALA A 53 -11.60 -3.79 1.95
C ALA A 53 -11.06 -4.21 3.34
N GLY A 54 -11.44 -3.50 4.42
CA GLY A 54 -10.91 -3.76 5.76
C GLY A 54 -9.39 -3.54 5.86
N LEU A 55 -8.87 -2.58 5.09
CA LEU A 55 -7.47 -2.20 4.98
C LEU A 55 -7.18 -0.79 5.55
N LEU A 56 -8.18 -0.11 6.10
CA LEU A 56 -8.02 1.22 6.68
C LEU A 56 -8.02 1.16 8.20
N ASP A 57 -7.07 1.87 8.82
CA ASP A 57 -7.01 2.11 10.27
C ASP A 57 -7.07 3.61 10.58
N SER A 58 -6.95 3.97 11.86
CA SER A 58 -6.98 5.38 12.30
C SER A 58 -5.84 6.22 11.71
N ARG A 59 -4.70 5.62 11.35
CA ARG A 59 -3.61 6.31 10.69
C ARG A 59 -3.98 6.60 9.23
N GLY A 60 -4.56 5.62 8.54
CA GLY A 60 -5.10 5.77 7.19
C GLY A 60 -6.18 6.84 7.09
N GLU A 61 -7.07 6.93 8.08
CA GLU A 61 -8.12 7.96 8.12
C GLU A 61 -7.56 9.40 8.17
N GLY A 62 -6.41 9.57 8.83
CA GLY A 62 -5.73 10.87 8.95
C GLY A 62 -4.96 11.32 7.71
N ALA A 63 -4.83 10.45 6.70
CA ALA A 63 -4.11 10.78 5.47
C ALA A 63 -4.90 11.77 4.60
N GLY A 64 -4.19 12.77 4.08
CA GLY A 64 -4.71 13.76 3.16
C GLY A 64 -4.53 13.38 1.68
N PRO A 65 -5.07 14.19 0.75
CA PRO A 65 -5.01 13.93 -0.68
C PRO A 65 -3.60 14.01 -1.29
N ASP A 66 -2.60 14.48 -0.54
CA ASP A 66 -1.19 14.53 -0.95
C ASP A 66 -0.36 13.37 -0.34
N ASP A 67 -0.99 12.51 0.46
CA ASP A 67 -0.33 11.42 1.16
C ASP A 67 -0.60 10.10 0.45
N LEU A 68 0.41 9.23 0.39
CA LEU A 68 0.24 7.85 0.00
C LEU A 68 -0.06 7.00 1.23
N ILE A 69 -1.16 6.26 1.19
CA ILE A 69 -1.49 5.19 2.12
C ILE A 69 -0.94 3.87 1.56
N VAL A 70 -0.12 3.18 2.33
CA VAL A 70 0.35 1.82 2.07
C VAL A 70 -0.31 0.91 3.11
N ALA A 71 -1.34 0.17 2.68
CA ALA A 71 -2.12 -0.70 3.54
C ALA A 71 -1.90 -2.16 3.18
N MET A 72 -1.80 -3.02 4.18
CA MET A 72 -1.48 -4.43 3.98
C MET A 72 -1.94 -5.30 5.13
N ARG A 73 -2.51 -6.46 4.79
CA ARG A 73 -2.99 -7.47 5.74
C ARG A 73 -2.31 -8.79 5.46
N ALA A 74 -1.76 -9.43 6.49
CA ALA A 74 -0.99 -10.66 6.36
C ALA A 74 -1.23 -11.63 7.52
N GLY A 75 -0.80 -12.88 7.39
CA GLY A 75 -0.99 -13.92 8.41
C GLY A 75 -0.11 -13.77 9.66
N ASP A 76 0.99 -13.02 9.55
CA ASP A 76 1.92 -12.75 10.64
C ASP A 76 2.77 -11.49 10.38
N GLU A 77 3.48 -11.03 11.42
CA GLU A 77 4.39 -9.88 11.36
C GLU A 77 5.56 -10.08 10.40
N ALA A 78 6.01 -11.32 10.18
CA ALA A 78 7.11 -11.59 9.28
C ALA A 78 6.71 -11.36 7.81
N ALA A 79 5.48 -11.71 7.45
CA ALA A 79 4.89 -11.40 6.16
C ALA A 79 4.68 -9.89 5.99
N ILE A 80 4.24 -9.17 7.04
CA ILE A 80 4.19 -7.70 7.03
C ILE A 80 5.58 -7.10 6.77
N ALA A 81 6.62 -7.57 7.46
CA ALA A 81 7.98 -7.05 7.27
C ALA A 81 8.48 -7.24 5.83
N ARG A 82 8.22 -8.40 5.22
CA ARG A 82 8.58 -8.67 3.81
C ARG A 82 7.82 -7.78 2.84
N ALA A 83 6.51 -7.63 3.03
CA ALA A 83 5.69 -6.81 2.14
C ALA A 83 6.01 -5.31 2.27
N ARG A 84 6.32 -4.81 3.47
CA ARG A 84 6.83 -3.46 3.66
C ARG A 84 8.12 -3.24 2.89
N THR A 85 9.07 -4.17 3.02
CA THR A 85 10.37 -4.08 2.34
C THR A 85 10.18 -3.98 0.82
N LEU A 86 9.37 -4.87 0.24
CA LEU A 86 9.08 -4.83 -1.21
C LEU A 86 8.34 -3.55 -1.62
N ALA A 87 7.36 -3.08 -0.84
CA ALA A 87 6.64 -1.85 -1.13
C ALA A 87 7.60 -0.65 -1.20
N ILE A 88 8.52 -0.52 -0.24
CA ILE A 88 9.54 0.53 -0.21
C ILE A 88 10.47 0.42 -1.43
N GLU A 89 10.99 -0.78 -1.72
CA GLU A 89 11.86 -1.01 -2.87
C GLU A 89 11.20 -0.61 -4.19
N LEU A 90 9.94 -0.96 -4.39
CA LEU A 90 9.20 -0.63 -5.62
C LEU A 90 8.81 0.85 -5.70
N LEU A 91 8.53 1.50 -4.57
CA LEU A 91 8.21 2.93 -4.52
C LEU A 91 9.44 3.81 -4.78
N ASP A 92 10.62 3.36 -4.33
CA ASP A 92 11.89 4.08 -4.49
C ASP A 92 12.68 3.64 -5.73
N ALA A 93 12.22 2.59 -6.43
CA ALA A 93 12.80 2.16 -7.69
C ALA A 93 12.78 3.35 -8.68
N PRO A 94 13.92 3.64 -9.35
CA PRO A 94 13.94 4.64 -10.41
C PRO A 94 12.83 4.30 -11.41
N ARG A 95 11.99 5.27 -11.78
CA ARG A 95 11.03 5.07 -12.88
C ARG A 95 11.84 4.56 -14.05
N ALA A 96 11.70 3.28 -14.40
CA ALA A 96 12.23 2.73 -15.63
C ALA A 96 11.49 3.46 -16.76
N ALA A 97 12.06 4.59 -17.19
CA ALA A 97 11.64 5.45 -18.29
C ALA A 97 10.13 5.42 -18.58
N ALA A 98 9.32 5.92 -17.66
CA ALA A 98 7.95 6.30 -18.01
C ALA A 98 8.00 7.64 -18.76
N GLY A 99 8.27 7.57 -20.07
CA GLY A 99 8.16 8.71 -20.99
C GLY A 99 9.31 8.89 -21.99
N ALA A 100 9.74 7.82 -22.69
CA ALA A 100 10.25 8.04 -24.03
C ALA A 100 9.06 8.18 -24.99
N ARG A 101 8.80 9.44 -25.35
CA ARG A 101 7.82 9.99 -26.33
C ARG A 101 6.44 10.34 -25.79
#